data_AF-A0A6B2L588-F1
#
_entry.id   AF-A0A6B2L588-F1
#
_cell.length_a   1.000
_cell.length_b   1.000
_cell.length_c   1.000
_cell.angle_alpha   90.00
_cell.angle_beta   90.00
_cell.angle_gamma   90.00
#
_symmetry.space_group_name_H-M   'P 1'
#
loop_
_entity.id
_entity.type
_entity.pdbx_description
1 polymer ?
#
loop_
_entity_poly.entity_id
_entity_poly.type
_entity_poly.pdbx_seq_one_letter_code
_entity_poly.pdbx_strand_id
1 'polypeptide(L)'
;MGATWTAQVKLGEHWGAIANLPLLTNAPSDSWTLPFPAHSYKVELLKSALQKCVRRRKAESAVRVGWQLLCQDPDQLLRRLPIIILEDGCLHRHFSYIVWLMVATSKGWKLSKSQVVLILRVIFEVAEVSWRDPIPMVPTEGFKNPALDRPEGTLCPIAHVLASLVLRVNYGGMKGDMEMLKKFAIVWNERYKKNPEEWDKEREVWFSQLPPEPNFEELISKGPVLTDADKISEAIDFHCFPQLVDKCTEELEGFSKEDIKSAVWWHRSGLNLKKPVCHPKNPYLIKYYDNLESEEIGKRETLSQWECVGPLWIKKCNSSFWRPLQNQSINNSNSKKPKPTHKPNTQANSITNYFKKGTTNNSNNTSTRTNTTNSNTKSHNNSITNYFKKASPEKPKEEPNQNDKT
;
A
#
# COMPACT_ATOMS: atom_id res chain seq x y z
N MET A 1 -18.14 31.92 -6.94
CA MET A 1 -17.07 31.41 -7.84
C MET A 1 -16.05 30.71 -6.95
N GLY A 2 -15.84 29.40 -7.13
CA GLY A 2 -14.89 28.64 -6.32
C GLY A 2 -13.46 29.06 -6.65
N ALA A 3 -12.58 29.09 -5.63
CA ALA A 3 -11.16 29.33 -5.86
C ALA A 3 -10.58 28.17 -6.71
N THR A 4 -9.88 28.49 -7.79
CA THR A 4 -9.14 27.50 -8.58
C THR A 4 -7.80 27.25 -7.92
N TRP A 5 -7.52 25.99 -7.57
CA TRP A 5 -6.17 25.59 -7.14
C TRP A 5 -5.34 25.21 -8.37
N THR A 6 -4.05 25.59 -8.36
CA THR A 6 -3.08 25.21 -9.40
C THR A 6 -1.76 24.79 -8.76
N ALA A 7 -1.12 23.78 -9.34
CA ALA A 7 0.24 23.39 -8.99
C ALA A 7 0.96 22.84 -10.21
N GLN A 8 2.30 22.92 -10.19
CA GLN A 8 3.17 22.32 -11.19
C GLN A 8 3.94 21.13 -10.59
N VAL A 9 4.03 20.06 -11.38
CA VAL A 9 4.70 18.82 -11.00
C VAL A 9 5.71 18.50 -12.08
N LYS A 10 6.97 18.33 -11.69
CA LYS A 10 8.05 17.92 -12.59
C LYS A 10 7.95 16.42 -12.82
N LEU A 11 7.79 16.00 -14.07
CA LEU A 11 7.77 14.58 -14.46
C LEU A 11 9.12 14.14 -15.02
N GLY A 12 9.42 12.85 -14.87
CA GLY A 12 10.59 12.20 -15.45
C GLY A 12 10.54 12.06 -16.99
N GLU A 13 11.60 11.47 -17.53
CA GLU A 13 11.87 11.40 -18.98
C GLU A 13 10.83 10.61 -19.79
N HIS A 14 10.11 9.67 -19.17
CA HIS A 14 9.13 8.84 -19.87
C HIS A 14 7.85 9.60 -20.25
N TRP A 15 7.72 10.87 -19.90
CA TRP A 15 6.66 11.75 -20.41
C TRP A 15 7.03 12.48 -21.73
N GLY A 16 8.22 12.21 -22.28
CA GLY A 16 8.72 12.85 -23.52
C GLY A 16 9.40 14.21 -23.29
N ALA A 17 9.18 14.85 -22.14
CA ALA A 17 9.89 16.02 -21.64
C ALA A 17 9.59 16.21 -20.14
N ILE A 18 10.31 17.12 -19.47
CA ILE A 18 9.84 17.69 -18.20
C ILE A 18 8.54 18.44 -18.49
N ALA A 19 7.41 17.79 -18.24
CA ALA A 19 6.09 18.41 -18.37
C ALA A 19 5.70 19.05 -17.04
N ASN A 20 5.13 20.25 -17.12
CA ASN A 20 4.38 20.86 -16.02
C ASN A 20 2.92 20.44 -16.17
N LEU A 21 2.42 19.58 -15.27
CA LEU A 21 1.00 19.23 -15.24
C LEU A 21 0.24 20.25 -14.38
N PRO A 22 -0.59 21.15 -14.95
CA PRO A 22 -1.47 22.00 -14.16
C PRO A 22 -2.57 21.13 -13.54
N LEU A 23 -2.61 21.06 -12.22
CA LEU A 23 -3.73 20.45 -11.51
C LEU A 23 -4.81 21.51 -11.32
N LEU A 24 -5.95 21.36 -11.97
CA LEU A 24 -7.08 22.28 -11.89
C LEU A 24 -8.25 21.61 -11.19
N THR A 25 -8.77 22.26 -10.16
CA THR A 25 -10.00 21.84 -9.49
C THR A 25 -10.62 23.02 -8.77
N ASN A 26 -11.94 22.96 -8.59
CA ASN A 26 -12.61 23.82 -7.62
C ASN A 26 -12.07 23.40 -6.24
N ALA A 27 -11.49 24.34 -5.51
CA ALA A 27 -11.12 24.10 -4.12
C ALA A 27 -12.38 23.70 -3.36
N PRO A 28 -12.36 22.60 -2.59
CA PRO A 28 -13.49 22.27 -1.73
C PRO A 28 -13.74 23.48 -0.81
N SER A 29 -15.01 23.88 -0.68
CA SER A 29 -15.42 24.97 0.22
C SER A 29 -15.06 24.66 1.68
N ASP A 30 -14.92 23.37 2.00
CA ASP A 30 -14.79 22.88 3.36
C ASP A 30 -13.37 22.39 3.59
N SER A 31 -12.56 23.20 4.27
CA SER A 31 -11.24 22.79 4.73
C SER A 31 -11.38 21.78 5.87
N TRP A 32 -11.40 20.48 5.53
CA TRP A 32 -11.32 19.42 6.53
C TRP A 32 -9.86 19.18 6.94
N THR A 33 -9.62 19.01 8.24
CA THR A 33 -8.28 18.75 8.78
C THR A 33 -8.22 17.31 9.26
N LEU A 34 -7.23 16.57 8.78
CA LEU A 34 -6.97 15.22 9.27
C LEU A 34 -6.67 15.26 10.77
N PRO A 35 -7.29 14.37 11.57
CA PRO A 35 -6.98 14.29 12.99
C PRO A 35 -5.55 13.79 13.19
N PHE A 36 -4.88 14.29 14.24
CA PHE A 36 -3.61 13.73 14.66
C PHE A 36 -3.84 12.39 15.38
N PRO A 37 -3.05 11.35 15.10
CA PRO A 37 -3.27 10.07 15.73
C PRO A 37 -2.88 10.06 17.21
N ALA A 38 -3.68 9.37 18.04
CA ALA A 38 -3.40 9.24 19.47
C ALA A 38 -2.03 8.59 19.74
N HIS A 39 -1.63 7.68 18.86
CA HIS A 39 -0.32 7.02 18.87
C HIS A 39 0.27 7.06 17.47
N SER A 40 1.56 7.36 17.35
CA SER A 40 2.29 7.23 16.09
C SER A 40 3.09 5.93 16.06
N TYR A 41 3.23 5.32 14.89
CA TYR A 41 4.01 4.09 14.68
C TYR A 41 5.07 4.30 13.61
N LYS A 42 6.04 3.39 13.47
CA LYS A 42 7.00 3.44 12.36
C LYS A 42 6.24 3.36 11.02
N VAL A 43 6.49 4.31 10.13
CA VAL A 43 5.81 4.41 8.82
C VAL A 43 6.01 3.13 8.00
N GLU A 44 7.21 2.55 8.06
CA GLU A 44 7.62 1.31 7.38
C GLU A 44 6.81 0.12 7.84
N LEU A 45 6.51 0.06 9.15
CA LEU A 45 5.66 -0.96 9.73
C LEU A 45 4.21 -0.80 9.28
N LEU A 46 3.68 0.43 9.27
CA LEU A 46 2.32 0.70 8.78
C LEU A 46 2.16 0.37 7.29
N LYS A 47 3.13 0.74 6.45
CA LYS A 47 3.16 0.39 5.01
C LYS A 47 3.12 -1.13 4.82
N SER A 48 3.98 -1.84 5.56
CA SER A 48 4.05 -3.30 5.52
C SER A 48 2.75 -3.96 6.01
N ALA A 49 2.17 -3.45 7.10
CA ALA A 49 0.92 -3.93 7.66
C ALA A 49 -0.25 -3.73 6.69
N LEU A 50 -0.40 -2.54 6.11
CA LEU A 50 -1.46 -2.24 5.15
C LEU A 50 -1.41 -3.22 3.98
N GLN A 51 -0.23 -3.37 3.36
CA GLN A 51 -0.04 -4.27 2.24
C GLN A 51 -0.36 -5.72 2.60
N LYS A 52 0.10 -6.17 3.77
CA LYS A 52 -0.12 -7.55 4.23
C LYS A 52 -1.57 -7.81 4.60
N CYS A 53 -2.28 -6.83 5.16
CA CYS A 53 -3.72 -6.92 5.37
C CYS A 53 -4.47 -7.04 4.04
N VAL A 54 -4.10 -6.26 3.02
CA VAL A 54 -4.72 -6.32 1.68
C VAL A 54 -4.52 -7.70 1.04
N ARG A 55 -3.29 -8.21 0.96
CA ARG A 55 -3.04 -9.54 0.35
C ARG A 55 -3.66 -10.70 1.13
N ARG A 56 -3.87 -10.53 2.44
CA ARG A 56 -4.49 -11.53 3.32
C ARG A 56 -5.99 -11.32 3.51
N ARG A 57 -6.60 -10.41 2.75
CA ARG A 57 -8.04 -10.10 2.81
C ARG A 57 -8.54 -9.77 4.23
N LYS A 58 -7.70 -9.07 5.03
CA LYS A 58 -8.08 -8.53 6.34
C LYS A 58 -8.59 -7.11 6.18
N ALA A 59 -9.74 -6.94 5.53
CA ALA A 59 -10.15 -5.62 5.02
C ALA A 59 -10.38 -4.58 6.11
N GLU A 60 -11.04 -4.93 7.20
CA GLU A 60 -11.21 -3.99 8.32
C GLU A 60 -9.87 -3.50 8.90
N SER A 61 -8.92 -4.43 9.10
CA SER A 61 -7.58 -4.07 9.55
C SER A 61 -6.82 -3.25 8.51
N ALA A 62 -6.98 -3.56 7.22
CA ALA A 62 -6.41 -2.75 6.14
C ALA A 62 -6.94 -1.31 6.21
N VAL A 63 -8.25 -1.13 6.41
CA VAL A 63 -8.89 0.18 6.55
C VAL A 63 -8.37 0.92 7.78
N ARG A 64 -8.30 0.28 8.95
CA ARG A 64 -7.80 0.93 10.19
C ARG A 64 -6.32 1.28 10.11
N VAL A 65 -5.48 0.41 9.56
CA VAL A 65 -4.05 0.69 9.31
C VAL A 65 -3.89 1.79 8.26
N GLY A 66 -4.69 1.76 7.19
CA GLY A 66 -4.73 2.81 6.18
C GLY A 66 -5.13 4.15 6.76
N TRP A 67 -6.15 4.19 7.62
CA TRP A 67 -6.61 5.38 8.32
C TRP A 67 -5.53 5.94 9.25
N GLN A 68 -4.88 5.07 10.03
CA GLN A 68 -3.73 5.43 10.87
C GLN A 68 -2.60 6.05 10.04
N LEU A 69 -2.22 5.42 8.92
CA LEU A 69 -1.16 5.92 8.06
C LEU A 69 -1.58 7.24 7.36
N LEU A 70 -2.84 7.37 6.94
CA LEU A 70 -3.35 8.60 6.32
C LEU A 70 -3.25 9.79 7.29
N CYS A 71 -3.62 9.59 8.56
CA CYS A 71 -3.55 10.63 9.57
C CYS A 71 -2.10 10.99 9.97
N GLN A 72 -1.20 10.02 9.94
CA GLN A 72 0.20 10.21 10.33
C GLN A 72 1.05 10.79 9.19
N ASP A 73 0.90 10.27 7.97
CA ASP A 73 1.67 10.65 6.79
C ASP A 73 0.87 10.36 5.50
N PRO A 74 0.04 11.31 5.04
CA PRO A 74 -0.78 11.15 3.84
C PRO A 74 0.03 10.86 2.57
N ASP A 75 1.22 11.46 2.41
CA ASP A 75 2.07 11.27 1.22
C ASP A 75 2.54 9.81 1.14
N GLN A 76 2.97 9.24 2.28
CA GLN A 76 3.42 7.85 2.33
C GLN A 76 2.29 6.86 2.00
N LEU A 77 1.06 7.11 2.47
CA LEU A 77 -0.08 6.28 2.09
C LEU A 77 -0.39 6.41 0.60
N LEU A 78 -0.58 7.64 0.11
CA LEU A 78 -1.04 7.89 -1.26
C LEU A 78 -0.01 7.45 -2.31
N ARG A 79 1.28 7.43 -1.96
CA ARG A 79 2.32 6.87 -2.85
C ARG A 79 2.37 5.35 -2.86
N ARG A 80 1.99 4.70 -1.74
CA ARG A 80 2.02 3.24 -1.58
C ARG A 80 0.73 2.58 -2.07
N LEU A 81 -0.42 3.25 -1.93
CA LEU A 81 -1.72 2.69 -2.30
C LEU A 81 -1.82 2.28 -3.78
N PRO A 82 -1.38 3.08 -4.78
CA PRO A 82 -1.33 2.64 -6.18
C PRO A 82 -0.50 1.38 -6.40
N ILE A 83 0.59 1.21 -5.63
CA ILE A 83 1.44 0.02 -5.72
C ILE A 83 0.68 -1.18 -5.17
N ILE A 84 0.08 -1.06 -3.98
CA ILE A 84 -0.69 -2.14 -3.34
C ILE A 84 -1.88 -2.57 -4.21
N ILE A 85 -2.59 -1.63 -4.85
CA ILE A 85 -3.71 -1.94 -5.74
C ILE A 85 -3.30 -2.92 -6.85
N LEU A 86 -2.12 -2.70 -7.45
CA LEU A 86 -1.64 -3.49 -8.59
C LEU A 86 -0.85 -4.73 -8.16
N GLU A 87 -0.05 -4.64 -7.10
CA GLU A 87 0.79 -5.74 -6.62
C GLU A 87 -0.06 -6.84 -5.95
N ASP A 88 -1.05 -6.43 -5.16
CA ASP A 88 -1.79 -7.32 -4.26
C ASP A 88 -3.29 -7.38 -4.55
N GLY A 89 -3.77 -6.75 -5.62
CA GLY A 89 -5.19 -6.72 -6.00
C GLY A 89 -5.36 -6.66 -7.52
N CYS A 90 -6.40 -5.98 -7.96
CA CYS A 90 -6.69 -5.73 -9.37
C CYS A 90 -6.80 -4.22 -9.63
N LEU A 91 -6.70 -3.82 -10.90
CA LEU A 91 -6.83 -2.43 -11.31
C LEU A 91 -8.19 -1.83 -10.90
N HIS A 92 -8.17 -0.96 -9.89
CA HIS A 92 -9.34 -0.37 -9.28
C HIS A 92 -9.95 0.77 -10.11
N ARG A 93 -11.28 0.93 -10.13
CA ARG A 93 -11.97 1.99 -10.90
C ARG A 93 -11.57 3.42 -10.50
N HIS A 94 -11.18 3.63 -9.24
CA HIS A 94 -10.70 4.91 -8.73
C HIS A 94 -9.17 5.08 -8.80
N PHE A 95 -8.43 4.19 -9.47
CA PHE A 95 -6.96 4.24 -9.52
C PHE A 95 -6.43 5.61 -9.97
N SER A 96 -6.98 6.15 -11.05
CA SER A 96 -6.59 7.46 -11.59
C SER A 96 -6.81 8.60 -10.59
N TYR A 97 -7.91 8.54 -9.84
CA TYR A 97 -8.21 9.53 -8.82
C TYR A 97 -7.27 9.43 -7.62
N ILE A 98 -6.89 8.21 -7.21
CA ILE A 98 -5.88 8.01 -6.16
C ILE A 98 -4.52 8.56 -6.58
N VAL A 99 -4.10 8.31 -7.83
CA VAL A 99 -2.85 8.89 -8.36
C VAL A 99 -2.94 10.41 -8.42
N TRP A 100 -4.09 10.98 -8.83
CA TRP A 100 -4.29 12.41 -8.80
C TRP A 100 -4.17 12.99 -7.38
N LEU A 101 -4.82 12.37 -6.39
CA LEU A 101 -4.74 12.77 -4.97
C LEU A 101 -3.30 12.69 -4.45
N MET A 102 -2.56 11.64 -4.80
CA MET A 102 -1.14 11.50 -4.48
C MET A 102 -0.35 12.72 -4.96
N VAL A 103 -0.50 13.08 -6.23
CA VAL A 103 0.22 14.23 -6.80
C VAL A 103 -0.26 15.54 -6.18
N ALA A 104 -1.56 15.74 -6.03
CA ALA A 104 -2.14 16.96 -5.48
C ALA A 104 -1.67 17.20 -4.03
N THR A 105 -1.75 16.17 -3.17
CA THR A 105 -1.34 16.25 -1.76
C THR A 105 0.15 16.53 -1.63
N SER A 106 1.00 16.02 -2.52
CA SER A 106 2.44 16.36 -2.56
C SER A 106 2.72 17.86 -2.80
N LYS A 107 1.73 18.59 -3.31
CA LYS A 107 1.78 20.04 -3.59
C LYS A 107 0.97 20.86 -2.58
N GLY A 108 0.58 20.27 -1.46
CA GLY A 108 -0.13 20.94 -0.37
C GLY A 108 -1.65 20.94 -0.51
N TRP A 109 -2.22 20.14 -1.44
CA TRP A 109 -3.66 19.92 -1.46
C TRP A 109 -4.12 19.26 -0.15
N LYS A 110 -5.16 19.82 0.46
CA LYS A 110 -5.79 19.28 1.67
C LYS A 110 -6.95 18.38 1.28
N LEU A 111 -6.96 17.16 1.81
CA LEU A 111 -8.00 16.19 1.54
C LEU A 111 -9.33 16.61 2.19
N SER A 112 -10.42 16.55 1.43
CA SER A 112 -11.76 16.66 1.99
C SER A 112 -12.15 15.37 2.72
N LYS A 113 -13.17 15.45 3.58
CA LYS A 113 -13.72 14.28 4.25
C LYS A 113 -14.23 13.21 3.26
N SER A 114 -14.89 13.62 2.18
CA SER A 114 -15.36 12.72 1.12
C SER A 114 -14.21 12.01 0.38
N GLN A 115 -13.08 12.71 0.16
CA GLN A 115 -11.88 12.10 -0.41
C GLN A 115 -11.29 11.06 0.54
N VAL A 116 -11.32 11.31 1.85
CA VAL A 116 -10.87 10.32 2.84
C VAL A 116 -11.78 9.10 2.88
N VAL A 117 -13.10 9.28 2.91
CA VAL A 117 -14.05 8.16 2.81
C VAL A 117 -13.77 7.34 1.55
N LEU A 118 -13.52 8.00 0.40
CA LEU A 118 -13.18 7.31 -0.83
C LEU A 118 -11.86 6.53 -0.73
N ILE A 119 -10.80 7.10 -0.14
CA ILE A 119 -9.53 6.39 0.06
C ILE A 119 -9.74 5.14 0.92
N LEU A 120 -10.48 5.26 2.03
CA LEU A 120 -10.77 4.14 2.92
C LEU A 120 -11.63 3.07 2.23
N ARG A 121 -12.60 3.48 1.41
CA ARG A 121 -13.38 2.59 0.55
C ARG A 121 -12.48 1.83 -0.43
N VAL A 122 -11.58 2.52 -1.14
CA VAL A 122 -10.64 1.86 -2.06
C VAL A 122 -9.79 0.82 -1.32
N ILE A 123 -9.30 1.13 -0.12
CA ILE A 123 -8.54 0.17 0.70
C ILE A 123 -9.38 -1.04 1.08
N PHE A 124 -10.63 -0.82 1.50
CA PHE A 124 -11.58 -1.87 1.82
C PHE A 124 -11.84 -2.79 0.62
N GLU A 125 -12.26 -2.22 -0.50
CA GLU A 125 -12.62 -2.98 -1.71
C GLU A 125 -11.42 -3.76 -2.25
N VAL A 126 -10.24 -3.13 -2.27
CA VAL A 126 -9.01 -3.79 -2.69
C VAL A 126 -8.57 -4.84 -1.68
N ALA A 127 -8.87 -4.74 -0.39
CA ALA A 127 -8.58 -5.82 0.55
C ALA A 127 -9.60 -6.97 0.42
N GLU A 128 -10.88 -6.66 0.22
CA GLU A 128 -11.96 -7.64 0.14
C GLU A 128 -11.96 -8.45 -1.16
N VAL A 129 -11.58 -7.84 -2.28
CA VAL A 129 -11.63 -8.51 -3.58
C VAL A 129 -10.90 -9.86 -3.57
N SER A 130 -11.59 -10.89 -4.04
CA SER A 130 -11.05 -12.27 -4.10
C SER A 130 -9.99 -12.45 -5.19
N TRP A 131 -9.83 -11.46 -6.05
CA TRP A 131 -9.07 -11.53 -7.29
C TRP A 131 -7.81 -10.66 -7.22
N ARG A 132 -6.76 -11.11 -7.91
CA ARG A 132 -5.58 -10.30 -8.19
C ARG A 132 -5.10 -10.46 -9.62
N ASP A 133 -4.50 -9.40 -10.15
CA ASP A 133 -3.82 -9.36 -11.43
C ASP A 133 -2.32 -9.59 -11.19
N PRO A 134 -1.78 -10.79 -11.45
CA PRO A 134 -0.37 -11.07 -11.14
C PRO A 134 0.57 -10.14 -11.88
N ILE A 135 1.72 -9.84 -11.28
CA ILE A 135 2.76 -9.04 -11.91
C ILE A 135 3.14 -9.68 -13.26
N PRO A 136 2.91 -8.98 -14.39
CA PRO A 136 3.14 -9.58 -15.69
C PRO A 136 4.62 -9.85 -15.98
N MET A 137 4.92 -10.94 -16.68
CA MET A 137 6.27 -11.25 -17.17
C MET A 137 6.44 -10.71 -18.60
N VAL A 138 6.35 -9.39 -18.75
CA VAL A 138 6.57 -8.70 -20.03
C VAL A 138 7.86 -7.86 -19.98
N PRO A 139 8.61 -7.76 -21.10
CA PRO A 139 9.76 -6.88 -21.20
C PRO A 139 9.35 -5.41 -21.06
N THR A 140 10.25 -4.58 -20.53
CA THR A 140 10.05 -3.12 -20.41
C THR A 140 11.16 -2.33 -21.11
N GLU A 141 12.09 -3.03 -21.77
CA GLU A 141 13.11 -2.44 -22.61
C GLU A 141 12.45 -1.61 -23.70
N GLY A 142 12.87 -0.34 -23.82
CA GLY A 142 12.26 0.58 -24.78
C GLY A 142 10.82 0.99 -24.45
N PHE A 143 10.38 0.89 -23.19
CA PHE A 143 9.06 1.34 -22.74
C PHE A 143 8.70 2.71 -23.32
N LYS A 144 7.70 2.73 -24.20
CA LYS A 144 7.06 3.94 -24.73
C LYS A 144 5.83 4.27 -23.90
N ASN A 145 5.49 5.54 -23.81
CA ASN A 145 4.32 5.98 -23.07
C ASN A 145 3.04 5.59 -23.85
N PRO A 146 2.29 4.56 -23.43
CA PRO A 146 1.09 4.14 -24.16
C PRO A 146 -0.04 5.17 -24.13
N ALA A 147 0.05 6.19 -23.25
CA ALA A 147 -0.89 7.29 -23.23
C ALA A 147 -0.62 8.34 -24.33
N LEU A 148 0.60 8.37 -24.90
CA LEU A 148 0.96 9.28 -26.00
C LEU A 148 0.82 8.65 -27.38
N ASP A 149 0.85 7.33 -27.49
CA ASP A 149 0.78 6.59 -28.77
C ASP A 149 -0.64 6.54 -29.38
N ARG A 150 -1.48 7.56 -29.16
CA ARG A 150 -2.91 7.53 -29.53
C ARG A 150 -3.27 8.62 -30.53
N PRO A 151 -3.98 8.29 -31.63
CA PRO A 151 -4.47 9.30 -32.57
C PRO A 151 -5.38 10.31 -31.85
N GLU A 152 -5.18 11.59 -32.13
CA GLU A 152 -6.06 12.65 -31.64
C GLU A 152 -7.53 12.34 -31.97
N GLY A 153 -8.42 12.61 -31.02
CA GLY A 153 -9.86 12.38 -31.17
C GLY A 153 -10.37 10.97 -30.81
N THR A 154 -9.48 10.01 -30.51
CA THR A 154 -9.93 8.67 -30.06
C THR A 154 -10.23 8.66 -28.57
N LEU A 155 -11.51 8.69 -28.19
CA LEU A 155 -11.94 8.43 -26.82
C LEU A 155 -11.71 6.95 -26.51
N CYS A 156 -10.69 6.65 -25.72
CA CYS A 156 -10.49 5.32 -25.19
C CYS A 156 -10.79 5.31 -23.69
N PRO A 157 -11.72 4.47 -23.22
CA PRO A 157 -12.15 4.44 -21.82
C PRO A 157 -11.01 4.33 -20.80
N ILE A 158 -9.94 3.60 -21.12
CA ILE A 158 -8.80 3.39 -20.21
C ILE A 158 -7.71 4.47 -20.30
N ALA A 159 -7.82 5.45 -21.20
CA ALA A 159 -6.74 6.42 -21.46
C ALA A 159 -6.28 7.14 -20.18
N HIS A 160 -7.23 7.54 -19.34
CA HIS A 160 -6.97 8.21 -18.06
C HIS A 160 -6.24 7.31 -17.05
N VAL A 161 -6.51 6.00 -17.06
CA VAL A 161 -5.82 5.02 -16.19
C VAL A 161 -4.40 4.76 -16.68
N LEU A 162 -4.19 4.62 -18.00
CA LEU A 162 -2.85 4.49 -18.57
C LEU A 162 -2.00 5.72 -18.30
N ALA A 163 -2.59 6.91 -18.49
CA ALA A 163 -1.94 8.17 -18.12
C ALA A 163 -1.57 8.20 -16.63
N SER A 164 -2.43 7.66 -15.75
CA SER A 164 -2.17 7.58 -14.31
C SER A 164 -1.08 6.57 -13.95
N LEU A 165 -1.01 5.41 -14.62
CA LEU A 165 0.09 4.45 -14.46
C LEU A 165 1.41 5.09 -14.85
N VAL A 166 1.46 5.75 -16.01
CA VAL A 166 2.68 6.40 -16.52
C VAL A 166 3.06 7.61 -15.67
N LEU A 167 2.08 8.39 -15.20
CA LEU A 167 2.30 9.46 -14.24
C LEU A 167 2.92 8.91 -12.96
N ARG A 168 2.42 7.78 -12.44
CA ARG A 168 2.99 7.14 -11.25
C ARG A 168 4.41 6.63 -11.48
N VAL A 169 4.72 6.08 -12.66
CA VAL A 169 6.11 5.72 -13.04
C VAL A 169 7.01 6.96 -13.00
N ASN A 170 6.60 8.05 -13.63
CA ASN A 170 7.38 9.28 -13.74
C ASN A 170 7.49 10.07 -12.44
N TYR A 171 6.56 9.88 -11.51
CA TYR A 171 6.65 10.42 -10.15
C TYR A 171 7.83 9.80 -9.37
N GLY A 172 8.29 8.62 -9.77
CA GLY A 172 9.46 7.94 -9.20
C GLY A 172 9.14 7.05 -7.99
N GLY A 173 10.14 6.37 -7.45
CA GLY A 173 9.97 5.43 -6.33
C GLY A 173 11.05 4.37 -6.32
N MET A 174 10.77 3.23 -5.69
CA MET A 174 11.67 2.09 -5.75
C MET A 174 11.74 1.54 -7.18
N LYS A 175 12.93 1.08 -7.59
CA LYS A 175 13.14 0.54 -8.94
C LYS A 175 12.15 -0.57 -9.29
N GLY A 176 11.89 -1.48 -8.35
CA GLY A 176 10.91 -2.56 -8.50
C GLY A 176 9.48 -2.07 -8.71
N ASP A 177 9.04 -1.07 -7.94
CA ASP A 177 7.70 -0.46 -8.08
C ASP A 177 7.52 0.16 -9.49
N MET A 178 8.52 0.94 -9.94
CA MET A 178 8.48 1.57 -11.26
C MET A 178 8.44 0.54 -12.40
N GLU A 179 9.23 -0.53 -12.26
CA GLU A 179 9.28 -1.62 -13.22
C GLU A 179 7.94 -2.37 -13.31
N MET A 180 7.34 -2.69 -12.16
CA MET A 180 6.01 -3.30 -12.10
C MET A 180 4.95 -2.42 -12.76
N LEU A 181 4.95 -1.12 -12.50
CA LEU A 181 4.01 -0.18 -13.11
C LEU A 181 4.15 -0.09 -14.62
N LYS A 182 5.38 -0.13 -15.16
CA LYS A 182 5.63 -0.19 -16.61
C LYS A 182 5.01 -1.44 -17.23
N LYS A 183 5.21 -2.60 -16.59
CA LYS A 183 4.62 -3.88 -17.02
C LYS A 183 3.09 -3.82 -17.06
N PHE A 184 2.46 -3.28 -16.02
CA PHE A 184 1.01 -3.07 -16.02
C PHE A 184 0.56 -2.08 -17.08
N ALA A 185 1.29 -0.98 -17.32
CA ALA A 185 0.94 -0.02 -18.38
C ALA A 185 0.97 -0.67 -19.78
N ILE A 186 1.97 -1.52 -20.06
CA ILE A 186 2.04 -2.29 -21.32
C ILE A 186 0.83 -3.23 -21.42
N VAL A 187 0.62 -4.07 -20.40
CA VAL A 187 -0.40 -5.11 -20.43
C VAL A 187 -1.80 -4.51 -20.54
N TRP A 188 -2.13 -3.51 -19.72
CA TRP A 188 -3.44 -2.87 -19.77
C TRP A 188 -3.70 -2.11 -21.07
N ASN A 189 -2.66 -1.55 -21.70
CA ASN A 189 -2.80 -0.96 -23.03
C ASN A 189 -3.16 -2.02 -24.08
N GLU A 190 -2.45 -3.15 -24.09
CA GLU A 190 -2.71 -4.23 -25.05
C GLU A 190 -4.04 -4.94 -24.81
N ARG A 191 -4.43 -5.13 -23.54
CA ARG A 191 -5.76 -5.66 -23.16
C ARG A 191 -6.89 -4.82 -23.76
N TYR A 192 -6.83 -3.50 -23.61
CA TYR A 192 -7.85 -2.59 -24.14
C TYR A 192 -7.76 -2.33 -25.64
N LYS A 193 -6.61 -2.55 -26.28
CA LYS A 193 -6.51 -2.55 -27.74
C LYS A 193 -7.21 -3.76 -28.36
N LYS A 194 -7.14 -4.92 -27.70
CA LYS A 194 -7.71 -6.17 -28.20
C LYS A 194 -9.19 -6.27 -27.87
N ASN A 195 -9.54 -6.26 -26.58
CA ASN A 195 -10.90 -6.56 -26.10
C ASN A 195 -11.34 -5.60 -24.96
N PRO A 196 -11.56 -4.30 -25.23
CA PRO A 196 -11.87 -3.33 -24.18
C PRO A 196 -13.14 -3.68 -23.38
N GLU A 197 -14.21 -4.11 -24.06
CA GLU A 197 -15.49 -4.45 -23.43
C GLU A 197 -15.37 -5.65 -22.47
N GLU A 198 -14.59 -6.66 -22.86
CA GLU A 198 -14.35 -7.85 -22.03
C GLU A 198 -13.62 -7.46 -20.74
N TRP A 199 -12.56 -6.66 -20.84
CA TRP A 199 -11.77 -6.24 -19.68
C TRP A 199 -12.52 -5.26 -18.76
N ASP A 200 -13.35 -4.37 -19.31
CA ASP A 200 -14.23 -3.52 -18.51
C ASP A 200 -15.25 -4.38 -17.74
N LYS A 201 -15.90 -5.33 -18.42
CA LYS A 201 -16.86 -6.25 -17.81
C LYS A 201 -16.21 -7.06 -16.68
N GLU A 202 -15.05 -7.67 -16.91
CA GLU A 202 -14.37 -8.45 -15.87
C GLU A 202 -13.96 -7.59 -14.67
N ARG A 203 -13.50 -6.36 -14.90
CA ARG A 203 -13.18 -5.43 -13.80
C ARG A 203 -14.40 -5.16 -12.93
N GLU A 204 -15.57 -4.93 -13.51
CA GLU A 204 -16.81 -4.76 -12.73
C GLU A 204 -17.19 -6.05 -11.99
N VAL A 205 -17.06 -7.21 -12.64
CA VAL A 205 -17.31 -8.52 -11.99
C VAL A 205 -16.43 -8.70 -10.75
N TRP A 206 -15.15 -8.36 -10.81
CA TRP A 206 -14.23 -8.53 -9.67
C TRP A 206 -14.67 -7.80 -8.41
N PHE A 207 -15.31 -6.63 -8.54
CA PHE A 207 -15.75 -5.80 -7.41
C PHE A 207 -17.27 -5.85 -7.18
N SER A 208 -18.01 -6.68 -7.92
CA SER A 208 -19.49 -6.75 -7.81
C SER A 208 -20.01 -7.49 -6.58
N GLN A 209 -19.22 -8.39 -6.00
CA GLN A 209 -19.63 -9.29 -4.90
C GLN A 209 -18.90 -9.00 -3.59
N LEU A 210 -18.66 -7.71 -3.31
CA LEU A 210 -18.03 -7.32 -2.07
C LEU A 210 -19.04 -7.36 -0.92
N PRO A 211 -18.58 -7.70 0.31
CA PRO A 211 -19.42 -7.56 1.48
C PRO A 211 -19.78 -6.08 1.72
N PRO A 212 -20.83 -5.81 2.53
CA PRO A 212 -21.19 -4.45 2.90
C PRO A 212 -20.01 -3.67 3.44
N GLU A 213 -19.87 -2.42 3.00
CA GLU A 213 -18.82 -1.53 3.49
C GLU A 213 -19.00 -1.25 4.99
N PRO A 214 -17.89 -1.10 5.75
CA PRO A 214 -17.96 -0.63 7.12
C PRO A 214 -18.46 0.82 7.14
N ASN A 215 -18.99 1.24 8.29
CA ASN A 215 -19.38 2.63 8.50
C ASN A 215 -18.12 3.52 8.63
N PHE A 216 -17.63 4.03 7.49
CA PHE A 216 -16.44 4.89 7.46
C PHE A 216 -16.62 6.18 8.25
N GLU A 217 -17.85 6.70 8.33
CA GLU A 217 -18.15 7.92 9.09
C GLU A 217 -17.97 7.71 10.60
N GLU A 218 -18.46 6.57 11.09
CA GLU A 218 -18.23 6.14 12.48
C GLU A 218 -16.75 5.85 12.75
N LEU A 219 -16.05 5.23 11.80
CA LEU A 219 -14.61 5.00 11.94
C LEU A 219 -13.83 6.32 12.05
N ILE A 220 -14.14 7.29 11.18
CA ILE A 220 -13.49 8.60 11.17
C ILE A 220 -13.78 9.34 12.48
N SER A 221 -15.01 9.27 13.00
CA SER A 221 -15.38 9.96 14.25
C SER A 221 -14.66 9.39 15.49
N LYS A 222 -14.34 8.09 15.49
CA LYS A 222 -13.52 7.44 16.53
C LYS A 222 -12.03 7.81 16.46
N GLY A 223 -11.59 8.39 15.34
CA GLY A 223 -10.19 8.73 15.10
C GLY A 223 -9.32 7.50 14.75
N PRO A 224 -8.04 7.72 14.40
CA PRO A 224 -7.12 6.65 14.02
C PRO A 224 -6.66 5.87 15.25
N VAL A 225 -7.28 4.72 15.47
CA VAL A 225 -6.96 3.80 16.56
C VAL A 225 -6.77 2.41 16.00
N LEU A 226 -5.62 1.79 16.31
CA LEU A 226 -5.33 0.40 15.99
C LEU A 226 -5.68 -0.51 17.17
N THR A 227 -6.47 -1.53 16.89
CA THR A 227 -6.73 -2.66 17.81
C THR A 227 -5.61 -3.69 17.73
N ASP A 228 -5.59 -4.67 18.63
CA ASP A 228 -4.60 -5.76 18.57
C ASP A 228 -4.77 -6.66 17.34
N ALA A 229 -5.99 -6.78 16.81
CA ALA A 229 -6.23 -7.50 15.55
C ALA A 229 -5.56 -6.83 14.34
N ASP A 230 -5.37 -5.51 14.39
CA ASP A 230 -4.75 -4.73 13.30
C ASP A 230 -3.22 -4.83 13.32
N LYS A 231 -2.64 -5.17 14.48
CA LYS A 231 -1.20 -5.30 14.71
C LYS A 231 -0.69 -6.67 14.26
N ILE A 232 -0.92 -7.00 12.99
CA ILE A 232 -0.57 -8.32 12.46
C ILE A 232 0.94 -8.57 12.58
N SER A 233 1.32 -9.76 13.05
CA SER A 233 2.73 -10.10 13.22
C SER A 233 3.46 -10.09 11.87
N GLU A 234 2.76 -10.45 10.79
CA GLU A 234 3.29 -10.58 9.45
C GLU A 234 3.80 -9.26 8.89
N ALA A 235 3.30 -8.13 9.38
CA ALA A 235 3.82 -6.80 9.08
C ALA A 235 5.30 -6.61 9.47
N ILE A 236 5.78 -7.41 10.43
CA ILE A 236 7.16 -7.42 10.88
C ILE A 236 7.93 -8.33 9.92
N ASP A 237 8.60 -7.73 8.94
CA ASP A 237 9.38 -8.43 7.91
C ASP A 237 10.79 -7.84 7.76
N PHE A 238 11.60 -8.44 6.87
CA PHE A 238 12.96 -7.98 6.62
C PHE A 238 13.05 -6.67 5.81
N HIS A 239 11.94 -6.15 5.26
CA HIS A 239 11.95 -4.85 4.59
C HIS A 239 11.82 -3.71 5.60
N CYS A 240 10.97 -3.86 6.61
CA CYS A 240 10.82 -2.87 7.68
C CYS A 240 11.80 -3.09 8.84
N PHE A 241 12.31 -4.32 9.02
CA PHE A 241 13.28 -4.69 10.05
C PHE A 241 14.37 -5.63 9.50
N PRO A 242 15.28 -5.14 8.65
CA PRO A 242 16.33 -5.95 8.03
C PRO A 242 17.24 -6.66 9.05
N GLN A 243 17.42 -6.10 10.24
CA GLN A 243 18.21 -6.68 11.33
C GLN A 243 17.66 -8.01 11.85
N LEU A 244 16.40 -8.37 11.53
CA LEU A 244 15.86 -9.69 11.85
C LEU A 244 16.57 -10.80 11.07
N VAL A 245 16.99 -10.51 9.84
CA VAL A 245 17.75 -11.48 9.03
C VAL A 245 19.09 -11.76 9.68
N ASP A 246 19.83 -10.71 10.05
CA ASP A 246 21.14 -10.84 10.69
C ASP A 246 21.06 -11.67 11.98
N LYS A 247 20.08 -11.38 12.84
CA LYS A 247 19.85 -12.14 14.08
C LYS A 247 19.48 -13.60 13.84
N CYS A 248 18.74 -13.89 12.77
CA CYS A 248 18.43 -15.27 12.42
C CYS A 248 19.66 -16.00 11.88
N THR A 249 20.49 -15.34 11.06
CA THR A 249 21.74 -15.90 10.54
C THR A 249 22.75 -16.20 11.65
N GLU A 250 22.86 -15.33 12.65
CA GLU A 250 23.75 -15.53 13.81
C GLU A 250 23.38 -16.75 14.66
N GLU A 251 22.08 -17.10 14.73
CA GLU A 251 21.56 -18.20 15.56
C GLU A 251 21.30 -19.50 14.78
N LEU A 252 21.33 -19.47 13.45
CA LEU A 252 21.07 -20.63 12.59
C LEU A 252 22.31 -20.98 11.76
N GLU A 253 23.06 -21.99 12.24
CA GLU A 253 24.21 -22.51 11.51
C GLU A 253 23.80 -23.08 10.14
N GLY A 254 24.58 -22.75 9.11
CA GLY A 254 24.40 -23.27 7.75
C GLY A 254 23.35 -22.55 6.88
N PHE A 255 22.70 -21.50 7.39
CA PHE A 255 21.73 -20.70 6.62
C PHE A 255 22.32 -19.37 6.14
N SER A 256 22.24 -19.10 4.84
CA SER A 256 22.55 -17.78 4.29
C SER A 256 21.42 -16.78 4.57
N LYS A 257 21.70 -15.48 4.39
CA LYS A 257 20.65 -14.43 4.47
C LYS A 257 19.57 -14.65 3.42
N GLU A 258 19.96 -15.15 2.25
CA GLU A 258 19.08 -15.44 1.13
C GLU A 258 18.16 -16.63 1.42
N ASP A 259 18.65 -17.66 2.11
CA ASP A 259 17.82 -18.78 2.57
C ASP A 259 16.73 -18.29 3.54
N ILE A 260 17.11 -17.47 4.52
CA ILE A 260 16.19 -16.89 5.50
C ILE A 260 15.15 -16.00 4.80
N LYS A 261 15.57 -15.08 3.92
CA LYS A 261 14.67 -14.20 3.18
C LYS A 261 13.69 -15.00 2.32
N SER A 262 14.18 -16.03 1.62
CA SER A 262 13.35 -16.87 0.75
C SER A 262 12.32 -17.67 1.54
N ALA A 263 12.73 -18.31 2.64
CA ALA A 263 11.82 -19.03 3.53
C ALA A 263 10.75 -18.10 4.12
N VAL A 264 11.15 -16.93 4.62
CA VAL A 264 10.22 -15.93 5.16
C VAL A 264 9.30 -15.38 4.08
N TRP A 265 9.77 -15.19 2.86
CA TRP A 265 8.95 -14.72 1.74
C TRP A 265 7.86 -15.74 1.42
N TRP A 266 8.21 -16.98 1.11
CA TRP A 266 7.26 -17.97 0.59
C TRP A 266 6.26 -18.49 1.64
N HIS A 267 6.65 -18.56 2.91
CA HIS A 267 5.80 -19.12 3.96
C HIS A 267 5.14 -18.07 4.85
N ARG A 268 5.45 -16.79 4.66
CA ARG A 268 4.89 -15.72 5.51
C ARG A 268 4.64 -14.43 4.76
N SER A 269 5.69 -13.72 4.35
CA SER A 269 5.55 -12.35 3.86
C SER A 269 4.81 -12.27 2.53
N GLY A 270 5.09 -13.18 1.60
CA GLY A 270 4.55 -13.26 0.24
C GLY A 270 3.18 -13.94 0.10
N LEU A 271 2.60 -14.46 1.19
CA LEU A 271 1.30 -15.14 1.13
C LEU A 271 0.18 -14.18 0.71
N ASN A 272 -0.40 -14.43 -0.46
CA ASN A 272 -1.56 -13.72 -1.00
C ASN A 272 -2.74 -14.70 -1.12
N LEU A 273 -3.85 -14.39 -0.47
CA LEU A 273 -5.04 -15.26 -0.40
C LEU A 273 -6.01 -15.03 -1.56
N LYS A 274 -5.60 -14.25 -2.57
CA LYS A 274 -6.41 -13.93 -3.73
C LYS A 274 -6.05 -14.77 -4.93
N LYS A 275 -7.07 -15.06 -5.72
CA LYS A 275 -7.02 -15.88 -6.93
C LYS A 275 -6.49 -15.06 -8.10
N PRO A 276 -5.46 -15.55 -8.82
CA PRO A 276 -5.00 -14.95 -10.07
C PRO A 276 -6.10 -14.93 -11.14
N VAL A 277 -6.27 -13.79 -11.83
CA VAL A 277 -7.21 -13.65 -12.97
C VAL A 277 -6.60 -13.99 -14.33
N CYS A 278 -5.28 -14.19 -14.38
CA CYS A 278 -4.54 -14.63 -15.56
C CYS A 278 -3.20 -15.26 -15.16
N HIS A 279 -2.50 -15.84 -16.13
CA HIS A 279 -1.13 -16.34 -15.91
C HIS A 279 -0.09 -15.23 -16.15
N PRO A 280 0.96 -15.07 -15.31
CA PRO A 280 1.96 -14.01 -15.49
C PRO A 280 2.67 -14.04 -16.85
N LYS A 281 2.91 -15.24 -17.41
CA LYS A 281 3.51 -15.43 -18.75
C LYS A 281 2.53 -15.24 -19.92
N ASN A 282 1.22 -15.23 -19.64
CA ASN A 282 0.19 -14.96 -20.64
C ASN A 282 -0.88 -14.02 -20.05
N PRO A 283 -0.51 -12.75 -19.80
CA PRO A 283 -1.37 -11.82 -19.05
C PRO A 283 -2.54 -11.26 -19.87
N TYR A 284 -2.65 -11.62 -21.16
CA TYR A 284 -3.66 -11.09 -22.07
C TYR A 284 -4.94 -11.94 -22.13
N LEU A 285 -4.89 -13.15 -21.57
CA LEU A 285 -6.02 -14.07 -21.51
C LEU A 285 -6.54 -14.15 -20.07
N ILE A 286 -7.84 -13.87 -19.91
CA ILE A 286 -8.53 -14.09 -18.63
C ILE A 286 -8.62 -15.59 -18.40
N LYS A 287 -8.02 -16.04 -17.30
CA LYS A 287 -8.11 -17.42 -16.82
C LYS A 287 -7.90 -17.42 -15.32
N TYR A 288 -8.88 -17.93 -14.61
CA TYR A 288 -8.87 -17.97 -13.15
C TYR A 288 -8.08 -19.16 -12.64
N TYR A 289 -7.24 -18.92 -11.63
CA TYR A 289 -6.44 -19.94 -10.97
C TYR A 289 -6.73 -19.93 -9.47
N ASP A 290 -6.61 -21.07 -8.80
CA ASP A 290 -6.63 -21.10 -7.34
C ASP A 290 -5.32 -20.55 -6.77
N ASN A 291 -4.18 -20.98 -7.34
CA ASN A 291 -2.83 -20.50 -7.00
C ASN A 291 -1.95 -20.47 -8.26
N LEU A 292 -0.84 -19.72 -8.21
CA LEU A 292 0.17 -19.78 -9.27
C LEU A 292 1.13 -20.96 -9.02
N GLU A 293 1.52 -21.65 -10.10
CA GLU A 293 2.50 -22.75 -10.02
C GLU A 293 3.82 -22.30 -9.37
N SER A 294 4.29 -21.09 -9.69
CA SER A 294 5.50 -20.53 -9.09
C SER A 294 5.40 -20.35 -7.58
N GLU A 295 4.20 -20.11 -7.03
CA GLU A 295 3.99 -19.98 -5.60
C GLU A 295 4.04 -21.34 -4.90
N GLU A 296 3.49 -22.37 -5.53
CA GLU A 296 3.54 -23.74 -5.01
C GLU A 296 4.94 -24.33 -5.10
N ILE A 297 5.68 -24.05 -6.19
CA ILE A 297 7.09 -24.41 -6.32
C ILE A 297 7.92 -23.72 -5.24
N GLY A 298 7.78 -22.39 -5.09
CA GLY A 298 8.54 -21.64 -4.10
C GLY A 298 8.33 -22.15 -2.67
N LYS A 299 7.07 -22.40 -2.28
CA LYS A 299 6.74 -23.00 -0.97
C LYS A 299 7.36 -24.39 -0.81
N ARG A 300 7.32 -25.23 -1.84
CA ARG A 300 7.87 -26.59 -1.78
C ARG A 300 9.40 -26.57 -1.63
N GLU A 301 10.06 -25.73 -2.42
CA GLU A 301 11.53 -25.60 -2.44
C GLU A 301 12.08 -25.02 -1.13
N THR A 302 11.33 -24.13 -0.46
CA THR A 302 11.78 -23.50 0.79
C THR A 302 11.20 -24.12 2.06
N LEU A 303 10.45 -25.22 1.96
CA LEU A 303 9.74 -25.80 3.10
C LEU A 303 10.70 -26.23 4.20
N SER A 304 11.77 -26.96 3.85
CA SER A 304 12.75 -27.44 4.82
C SER A 304 13.46 -26.28 5.54
N GLN A 305 13.76 -25.20 4.83
CA GLN A 305 14.36 -24.00 5.39
C GLN A 305 13.38 -23.30 6.33
N TRP A 306 12.09 -23.24 5.96
CA TRP A 306 11.06 -22.65 6.81
C TRP A 306 10.81 -23.42 8.09
N GLU A 307 10.88 -24.76 8.08
CA GLU A 307 10.76 -25.58 9.29
C GLU A 307 11.84 -25.24 10.33
N CYS A 308 13.04 -24.84 9.89
CA CYS A 308 14.12 -24.37 10.76
C CYS A 308 13.99 -22.87 11.11
N VAL A 309 13.76 -22.02 10.11
CA VAL A 309 13.77 -20.55 10.26
C VAL A 309 12.51 -20.03 10.96
N GLY A 310 11.35 -20.61 10.65
CA GLY A 310 10.04 -20.12 11.05
C GLY A 310 9.85 -19.95 12.56
N PRO A 311 10.15 -20.97 13.40
CA PRO A 311 10.01 -20.87 14.85
C PRO A 311 10.85 -19.72 15.45
N LEU A 312 12.11 -19.58 15.01
CA LEU A 312 12.98 -18.50 15.46
C LEU A 312 12.47 -17.14 14.98
N TRP A 313 12.11 -17.03 13.70
CA TRP A 313 11.59 -15.79 13.12
C TRP A 313 10.35 -15.28 13.85
N ILE A 314 9.38 -16.17 14.11
CA ILE A 314 8.15 -15.84 14.83
C ILE A 314 8.46 -15.41 16.26
N LYS A 315 9.36 -16.12 16.95
CA LYS A 315 9.81 -15.74 18.30
C LYS A 315 10.41 -14.34 18.32
N LYS A 316 11.23 -13.98 17.33
CA LYS A 316 11.80 -12.62 17.22
C LYS A 316 10.73 -11.58 16.88
N CYS A 317 9.76 -11.90 16.02
CA CYS A 317 8.65 -11.00 15.68
C CYS A 317 7.74 -10.71 16.88
N ASN A 318 7.61 -11.63 17.83
CA ASN A 318 6.86 -11.41 19.07
C ASN A 318 7.55 -10.43 20.03
N SER A 319 8.75 -9.94 19.70
CA SER A 319 9.29 -8.76 20.37
C SER A 319 8.44 -7.53 20.03
N SER A 320 8.44 -6.54 20.92
CA SER A 320 7.47 -5.46 20.93
C SER A 320 7.73 -4.40 19.84
N PHE A 321 7.55 -4.78 18.58
CA PHE A 321 7.72 -3.93 17.40
C PHE A 321 6.55 -2.96 17.20
N TRP A 322 5.35 -3.36 17.60
CA TRP A 322 4.14 -2.53 17.61
C TRP A 322 4.09 -1.57 18.82
N ARG A 323 5.23 -0.98 19.18
CA ARG A 323 5.28 0.08 20.19
C ARG A 323 4.94 1.41 19.54
N PRO A 324 4.01 2.19 20.13
CA PRO A 324 3.91 3.60 19.81
C PRO A 324 5.29 4.24 19.92
N LEU A 325 5.63 5.08 18.95
CA LEU A 325 6.74 6.00 19.08
C LEU A 325 6.43 6.84 20.32
N GLN A 326 7.35 6.84 21.28
CA GLN A 326 7.22 7.73 22.44
C GLN A 326 7.04 9.14 21.87
N ASN A 327 5.96 9.82 22.28
CA ASN A 327 5.81 11.23 22.00
C ASN A 327 7.11 11.87 22.47
N GLN A 328 7.97 12.28 21.54
CA GLN A 328 8.89 13.35 21.85
C GLN A 328 7.97 14.46 22.32
N SER A 329 8.00 14.73 23.62
CA SER A 329 7.20 15.75 24.23
C SER A 329 7.25 16.96 23.31
N ILE A 330 6.08 17.46 22.97
CA ILE A 330 5.90 18.72 22.27
C ILE A 330 6.34 19.81 23.26
N ASN A 331 7.65 19.92 23.46
CA ASN A 331 8.37 21.01 24.08
C ASN A 331 9.35 21.51 23.01
N ASN A 332 8.77 22.12 21.97
CA ASN A 332 9.51 23.03 21.11
C ASN A 332 8.56 24.13 20.61
N SER A 333 7.97 24.85 21.57
CA SER A 333 7.93 26.30 21.44
C SER A 333 9.37 26.81 21.61
N ASN A 334 10.11 26.93 20.50
CA ASN A 334 11.02 28.05 20.26
C ASN A 334 11.68 28.00 18.87
N SER A 335 11.29 29.00 18.08
CA SER A 335 12.06 29.62 16.99
C SER A 335 12.73 28.74 15.93
N LYS A 336 11.98 28.35 14.91
CA LYS A 336 12.52 28.37 13.53
C LYS A 336 11.93 29.57 12.80
N LYS A 337 12.73 30.63 12.68
CA LYS A 337 12.47 31.77 11.79
C LYS A 337 12.16 31.24 10.37
N PRO A 338 11.13 31.76 9.69
CA PRO A 338 10.90 31.41 8.29
C PRO A 338 12.05 31.93 7.42
N LYS A 339 12.54 31.08 6.51
CA LYS A 339 13.39 31.50 5.39
C LYS A 339 12.62 32.52 4.53
N PRO A 340 13.25 33.59 4.03
CA PRO A 340 12.57 34.59 3.24
C PRO A 340 12.20 34.00 1.88
N THR A 341 10.90 33.98 1.60
CA THR A 341 10.37 33.76 0.25
C THR A 341 10.50 35.04 -0.58
N HIS A 342 10.80 34.85 -1.87
CA HIS A 342 10.87 35.90 -2.87
C HIS A 342 9.66 36.85 -2.81
N LYS A 343 9.94 38.15 -2.80
CA LYS A 343 8.95 39.22 -2.93
C LYS A 343 8.22 39.12 -4.28
N PRO A 344 6.88 39.22 -4.33
CA PRO A 344 6.20 39.69 -5.51
C PRO A 344 6.40 41.21 -5.63
N ASN A 345 6.60 41.65 -6.86
CA ASN A 345 6.71 43.05 -7.24
C ASN A 345 5.30 43.63 -7.32
N THR A 346 4.89 44.43 -6.34
CA THR A 346 3.67 45.26 -6.45
C THR A 346 3.91 46.62 -5.81
N GLN A 347 3.63 47.64 -6.61
CA GLN A 347 3.76 49.05 -6.31
C GLN A 347 2.87 49.46 -5.13
N ALA A 348 3.38 50.45 -4.40
CA ALA A 348 2.75 51.07 -3.26
C ALA A 348 1.39 51.70 -3.60
N ASN A 349 0.45 51.58 -2.67
CA ASN A 349 -0.36 52.70 -2.25
C ASN A 349 -0.65 52.59 -0.75
N SER A 350 -0.29 53.67 -0.07
CA SER A 350 -0.50 54.00 1.33
C SER A 350 -1.98 54.06 1.72
N ILE A 351 -2.30 53.67 2.95
CA ILE A 351 -3.17 54.41 3.89
C ILE A 351 -3.00 53.81 5.30
N THR A 352 -2.72 54.70 6.24
CA THR A 352 -2.65 54.54 7.69
C THR A 352 -4.04 54.44 8.35
N ASN A 353 -4.22 53.62 9.40
CA ASN A 353 -4.59 54.06 10.77
C ASN A 353 -5.23 52.98 11.68
N TYR A 354 -4.68 52.92 12.91
CA TYR A 354 -5.29 52.81 14.25
C TYR A 354 -5.89 51.52 14.87
N PHE A 355 -5.63 51.45 16.20
CA PHE A 355 -6.17 50.66 17.34
C PHE A 355 -5.51 49.31 17.69
N LYS A 356 -4.68 49.19 18.75
CA LYS A 356 -4.85 49.26 20.24
C LYS A 356 -5.59 48.06 20.89
N LYS A 357 -4.77 47.27 21.60
CA LYS A 357 -4.92 46.62 22.93
C LYS A 357 -6.23 45.91 23.31
N GLY A 358 -6.06 44.67 23.82
CA GLY A 358 -7.01 44.00 24.72
C GLY A 358 -6.47 42.67 25.26
N THR A 359 -5.86 42.72 26.45
CA THR A 359 -5.47 41.61 27.35
C THR A 359 -6.66 41.16 28.21
N THR A 360 -6.73 39.85 28.56
CA THR A 360 -7.03 39.21 29.88
C THR A 360 -7.39 37.74 29.65
N ASN A 361 -6.68 36.73 30.18
CA ASN A 361 -6.54 36.19 31.54
C ASN A 361 -7.68 35.26 32.03
N ASN A 362 -7.22 34.18 32.70
CA ASN A 362 -7.87 33.29 33.68
C ASN A 362 -8.85 32.20 33.18
N SER A 363 -8.98 31.01 33.80
CA SER A 363 -8.20 30.23 34.78
C SER A 363 -9.06 29.00 35.20
N ASN A 364 -8.41 27.93 35.65
CA ASN A 364 -8.83 26.95 36.69
C ASN A 364 -9.87 25.86 36.32
N ASN A 365 -9.45 24.58 36.41
CA ASN A 365 -9.68 23.59 37.51
C ASN A 365 -10.99 22.79 37.27
N THR A 366 -11.16 21.49 37.55
CA THR A 366 -10.58 20.55 38.54
C THR A 366 -11.06 19.12 38.20
N SER A 367 -10.29 18.08 38.58
CA SER A 367 -10.66 16.83 39.30
C SER A 367 -12.00 16.10 38.98
N THR A 368 -12.19 14.77 38.99
CA THR A 368 -11.52 13.58 39.58
C THR A 368 -12.37 12.34 39.24
N ARG A 369 -11.84 11.14 39.53
CA ARG A 369 -12.49 9.86 39.96
C ARG A 369 -12.62 8.68 38.97
N THR A 370 -11.66 7.78 39.14
CA THR A 370 -11.74 6.31 39.31
C THR A 370 -13.11 5.61 39.30
N ASN A 371 -13.18 4.46 38.61
CA ASN A 371 -13.48 3.18 39.28
C ASN A 371 -13.06 1.95 38.45
N THR A 372 -12.41 1.04 39.18
CA THR A 372 -12.03 -0.35 38.93
C THR A 372 -13.23 -1.29 38.91
N THR A 373 -13.17 -2.35 38.09
CA THR A 373 -13.62 -3.71 38.48
C THR A 373 -12.93 -4.79 37.66
N ASN A 374 -12.40 -5.77 38.39
CA ASN A 374 -11.87 -7.05 37.95
C ASN A 374 -12.98 -8.03 37.53
N SER A 375 -12.68 -8.95 36.63
CA SER A 375 -13.06 -10.37 36.83
C SER A 375 -12.23 -11.32 35.96
N ASN A 376 -11.59 -12.27 36.65
CA ASN A 376 -10.95 -13.50 36.18
C ASN A 376 -11.88 -14.37 35.31
N THR A 377 -11.33 -15.21 34.42
CA THR A 377 -11.21 -16.67 34.66
C THR A 377 -10.64 -17.48 33.48
N LYS A 378 -9.70 -18.36 33.86
CA LYS A 378 -9.51 -19.77 33.46
C LYS A 378 -9.06 -20.16 32.04
N SER A 379 -7.78 -20.52 32.03
CA SER A 379 -7.08 -21.59 31.30
C SER A 379 -7.90 -22.81 30.86
N HIS A 380 -7.57 -23.35 29.68
CA HIS A 380 -7.46 -24.80 29.44
C HIS A 380 -6.29 -25.07 28.47
N ASN A 381 -5.26 -25.74 28.98
CA ASN A 381 -4.26 -26.46 28.20
C ASN A 381 -4.90 -27.74 27.67
N ASN A 382 -4.58 -28.15 26.44
CA ASN A 382 -4.46 -29.57 26.14
C ASN A 382 -3.43 -29.82 25.04
N SER A 383 -2.51 -30.71 25.41
CA SER A 383 -1.35 -31.22 24.72
C SER A 383 -1.77 -32.31 23.73
N ILE A 384 -1.24 -32.31 22.52
CA ILE A 384 -1.15 -33.54 21.70
C ILE A 384 0.25 -33.59 21.07
N THR A 385 1.01 -34.57 21.54
CA THR A 385 2.30 -35.03 20.99
C THR A 385 2.11 -36.21 20.05
N ASN A 386 2.98 -36.23 19.04
CA ASN A 386 3.51 -37.39 18.30
C ASN A 386 2.59 -38.13 17.33
N TYR A 387 2.96 -38.12 16.05
CA TYR A 387 3.43 -39.28 15.27
C TYR A 387 3.72 -38.79 13.84
N PHE A 388 4.94 -38.94 13.32
CA PHE A 388 5.18 -39.50 11.98
C PHE A 388 6.68 -39.73 11.76
N LYS A 389 6.99 -40.99 11.46
CA LYS A 389 8.31 -41.53 11.11
C LYS A 389 8.69 -41.10 9.70
N LYS A 390 9.99 -40.85 9.53
CA LYS A 390 10.70 -40.64 8.26
C LYS A 390 10.43 -41.77 7.26
N ALA A 391 10.15 -41.40 6.01
CA ALA A 391 10.37 -42.23 4.83
C ALA A 391 11.13 -41.38 3.81
N SER A 392 12.34 -41.81 3.46
CA SER A 392 13.14 -41.23 2.36
C SER A 392 12.57 -41.68 1.02
N PRO A 393 12.40 -40.80 0.03
CA PRO A 393 12.15 -41.24 -1.34
C PRO A 393 13.45 -41.46 -2.09
N GLU A 394 13.56 -42.66 -2.67
CA GLU A 394 14.56 -43.09 -3.64
C GLU A 394 14.54 -42.22 -4.91
N LYS A 395 15.73 -42.02 -5.49
CA LYS A 395 15.91 -41.34 -6.79
C LYS A 395 15.32 -42.19 -7.93
N PRO A 396 14.56 -41.60 -8.87
CA PRO A 396 14.23 -42.27 -10.12
C PRO A 396 15.47 -42.40 -11.02
N LYS A 397 15.63 -43.59 -11.59
CA LYS A 397 16.63 -43.94 -12.59
C LYS A 397 16.30 -43.25 -13.92
N GLU A 398 17.33 -42.72 -14.57
CA GLU A 398 17.31 -42.30 -15.96
C GLU A 398 17.15 -43.54 -16.87
N GLU A 399 16.25 -43.46 -17.84
CA GLU A 399 16.22 -44.36 -19.00
C GLU A 399 16.29 -43.57 -20.31
N PRO A 400 16.88 -44.18 -21.36
CA PRO A 400 17.58 -43.44 -22.41
C PRO A 400 16.70 -43.11 -23.62
N ASN A 401 17.09 -42.01 -24.28
CA ASN A 401 16.69 -41.62 -25.63
C ASN A 401 16.96 -42.75 -26.64
N GLN A 402 15.94 -43.14 -27.42
CA GLN A 402 16.11 -43.81 -28.71
C GLN A 402 15.09 -43.33 -29.75
N ASN A 403 15.67 -42.82 -30.84
CA ASN A 403 15.32 -43.00 -32.25
C ASN A 403 14.17 -42.20 -32.91
N ASP A 404 14.59 -41.18 -33.67
CA ASP A 404 14.66 -41.16 -35.15
C ASP A 404 13.64 -41.94 -36.02
N LYS A 405 13.20 -41.22 -37.07
CA LYS A 405 12.63 -41.64 -38.38
C LYS A 405 11.13 -41.99 -38.44
N THR A 406 10.32 -41.08 -38.99
CA THR A 406 9.90 -41.07 -40.42
C THR A 406 9.17 -39.78 -40.77
#